data_AF-A0A6P2D4C5-F1
#
_entry.id   AF-A0A6P2D4C5-F1
#
_cell.length_a   1.000
_cell.length_b   1.000
_cell.length_c   1.000
_cell.angle_alpha   90.00
_cell.angle_beta   90.00
_cell.angle_gamma   90.00
#
_symmetry.space_group_name_H-M   'P 1'
#
loop_
_entity.id
_entity.type
_entity.pdbx_description
1 polymer ?
#
loop_
_entity_poly.entity_id
_entity_poly.type
_entity_poly.pdbx_seq_one_letter_code
_entity_poly.pdbx_strand_id
1 'polypeptide(L)'
;MIDARIGLIGRGSNLQPVSRFDSTSKVLALDVIDLDADDIATLSNPATEFIPDRTKSVISENDSPDVGFRYSLNPYRGCEHGCSYCYARPTHEYLGFDAGLGFETKIVVKHDAPKLFRAFLARDAWVPEPIALSGVTDPYQPCERRFRLTRRCLEVAAVSNQPMSIITKNALVVRDLDLLAPMATEGLVHVNVSIGTLNAALARSMEPRASTPLARLRAVRELSAAGLPVRVLVAPIIPGLNDAEIPTILEAVKEAGASAAAYTMLRLPWAVAPVFMDWMARTFPERVERVEGRVRDARGGRLNNSAFDQRMTGTGVYAELIRRVFRVFARRFGLNGGLPPYDCSKFQPPPDANGQGRLF
;
A
#
# COMPACT_ATOMS: atom_id res chain seq x y z
N MET A 1 21.18 -13.85 16.04
CA MET A 1 20.76 -12.84 17.05
C MET A 1 21.43 -11.53 16.65
N ILE A 2 20.68 -10.44 16.58
CA ILE A 2 21.25 -9.10 16.36
C ILE A 2 22.14 -8.82 17.59
N ASP A 3 23.42 -8.52 17.37
CA ASP A 3 24.32 -8.11 18.44
C ASP A 3 23.77 -6.83 19.09
N ALA A 4 23.64 -6.83 20.42
CA ALA A 4 23.07 -5.75 21.21
C ALA A 4 23.80 -4.40 21.06
N ARG A 5 24.97 -4.39 20.40
CA ARG A 5 25.77 -3.20 20.08
C ARG A 5 25.18 -2.32 18.98
N ILE A 6 24.36 -2.84 18.06
CA ILE A 6 23.71 -2.04 17.01
C ILE A 6 22.19 -2.10 17.17
N GLY A 7 21.64 -1.05 17.76
CA GLY A 7 20.20 -0.83 17.81
C GLY A 7 19.70 -0.39 16.44
N LEU A 8 19.17 -1.31 15.65
CA LEU A 8 18.59 -0.98 14.36
C LEU A 8 17.37 -0.06 14.53
N ILE A 9 17.38 1.07 13.83
CA ILE A 9 16.34 2.09 13.79
C ILE A 9 15.84 2.16 12.36
N GLY A 10 14.72 1.49 12.11
CA GLY A 10 14.01 1.63 10.85
C GLY A 10 13.03 2.78 10.86
N ARG A 11 12.30 2.86 9.75
CA ARG A 11 11.12 3.70 9.62
C ARG A 11 9.98 3.08 10.44
N GLY A 12 9.60 1.84 10.10
CA GLY A 12 8.52 1.12 10.79
C GLY A 12 8.94 -0.16 11.48
N SER A 13 10.09 -0.74 11.09
CA SER A 13 10.60 -1.98 11.65
C SER A 13 11.99 -1.78 12.21
N ASN A 14 12.24 -2.24 13.44
CA ASN A 14 13.59 -2.32 14.00
C ASN A 14 14.14 -3.75 13.93
N LEU A 15 13.51 -4.60 13.11
CA LEU A 15 13.79 -6.03 13.03
C LEU A 15 14.28 -6.41 11.64
N GLN A 16 15.11 -7.45 11.58
CA GLN A 16 15.44 -8.18 10.35
C GLN A 16 15.00 -9.65 10.53
N PRO A 17 13.69 -9.93 10.47
CA PRO A 17 13.19 -11.28 10.64
C PRO A 17 13.78 -12.18 9.57
N VAL A 18 14.23 -13.38 9.96
CA VAL A 18 14.75 -14.38 9.02
C VAL A 18 13.65 -14.73 8.02
N SER A 19 13.99 -14.71 6.73
CA SER A 19 13.08 -15.11 5.67
C SER A 19 12.64 -16.55 5.87
N ARG A 20 11.34 -16.82 5.71
CA ARG A 20 10.79 -18.19 5.81
C ARG A 20 11.37 -19.18 4.79
N PHE A 21 12.00 -18.69 3.73
CA PHE A 21 12.54 -19.51 2.65
C PHE A 21 14.05 -19.77 2.82
N ASP A 22 14.71 -19.06 3.73
CA ASP A 22 16.14 -19.18 3.93
C ASP A 22 16.44 -20.20 5.05
N SER A 23 17.31 -21.17 4.76
CA SER A 23 17.82 -22.13 5.76
C SER A 23 18.97 -21.55 6.59
N THR A 24 19.55 -20.43 6.15
CA THR A 24 20.70 -19.77 6.78
C THR A 24 20.43 -18.29 6.96
N SER A 25 20.81 -17.74 8.12
CA SER A 25 20.76 -16.30 8.37
C SER A 25 22.17 -15.71 8.43
N LYS A 26 22.32 -14.47 7.95
CA LYS A 26 23.55 -13.71 8.08
C LYS A 26 23.44 -12.81 9.31
N VAL A 27 24.47 -12.82 10.14
CA VAL A 27 24.59 -11.92 11.30
C VAL A 27 25.91 -11.19 11.14
N LEU A 28 25.89 -9.88 11.37
CA LEU A 28 27.13 -9.10 11.45
C LEU A 28 27.94 -9.58 12.65
N ALA A 29 29.13 -10.12 12.40
CA ALA A 29 30.09 -10.48 13.43
C ALA A 29 30.83 -9.20 13.86
N LEU A 30 30.23 -8.45 14.78
CA LEU A 30 30.77 -7.18 15.28
C LEU A 30 31.93 -7.37 16.26
N ASP A 31 32.19 -8.60 16.67
CA ASP A 31 33.32 -9.01 17.50
C ASP A 31 34.64 -9.07 16.74
N VAL A 32 34.59 -9.02 15.41
CA VAL A 32 35.78 -9.03 14.53
C VAL A 32 35.98 -7.73 13.75
N ILE A 33 35.19 -6.69 14.04
CA ILE A 33 35.25 -5.39 13.36
C ILE A 33 35.32 -4.27 14.41
N ASP A 34 36.39 -3.48 14.36
CA ASP A 34 36.46 -2.22 15.11
C ASP A 34 35.57 -1.20 14.40
N LEU A 35 34.36 -0.99 14.93
CA LEU A 35 33.44 0.05 14.45
C LEU A 35 33.64 1.32 15.26
N ASP A 36 33.77 2.45 14.57
CA ASP A 36 33.70 3.75 15.22
C ASP A 36 32.25 4.22 15.43
N ALA A 37 32.08 5.43 15.99
CA ALA A 37 30.75 5.99 16.26
C ALA A 37 29.95 6.27 14.97
N ASP A 38 30.63 6.63 13.88
CA ASP A 38 30.01 6.95 12.60
C ASP A 38 29.55 5.66 11.88
N ASP A 39 30.34 4.60 11.99
CA ASP A 39 29.98 3.26 11.52
C ASP A 39 28.73 2.73 12.25
N ILE A 40 28.70 2.84 13.58
CA ILE A 40 27.54 2.42 14.40
C ILE A 40 26.30 3.24 14.03
N ALA A 41 26.44 4.56 13.88
CA ALA A 41 25.32 5.43 13.48
C ALA A 41 24.77 5.05 12.10
N THR A 42 25.65 4.79 11.13
CA THR A 42 25.28 4.40 9.77
C THR A 42 24.58 3.04 9.74
N LEU A 43 25.10 2.06 10.46
CA LEU A 43 24.50 0.72 10.55
C LEU A 43 23.17 0.73 11.33
N SER A 44 23.03 1.64 12.30
CA SER A 44 21.81 1.79 13.08
C SER A 44 20.66 2.39 12.26
N ASN A 45 20.93 3.28 11.29
CA ASN A 45 19.89 3.92 10.48
C ASN A 45 20.14 3.73 8.96
N PRO A 46 19.80 2.56 8.41
CA PRO A 46 20.10 2.25 7.01
C PRO A 46 19.37 3.18 6.03
N ALA A 47 20.17 3.81 5.16
CA ALA A 47 19.67 4.56 4.00
C ALA A 47 18.85 3.66 3.05
N THR A 48 17.98 4.27 2.24
CA THR A 48 17.29 3.53 1.19
C THR A 48 18.26 3.18 0.06
N GLU A 49 18.39 1.90 -0.24
CA GLU A 49 19.07 1.35 -1.41
C GLU A 49 18.05 1.11 -2.54
N PHE A 50 18.41 1.53 -3.76
CA PHE A 50 17.59 1.30 -4.95
C PHE A 50 18.27 0.26 -5.84
N ILE A 51 17.61 -0.88 -6.00
CA ILE A 51 18.15 -2.04 -6.72
C ILE A 51 17.46 -2.13 -8.09
N PRO A 52 18.19 -2.09 -9.21
CA PRO A 52 17.59 -2.19 -10.54
C PRO A 52 17.02 -3.59 -10.78
N ASP A 53 15.77 -3.66 -11.24
CA ASP A 53 15.08 -4.92 -11.57
C ASP A 53 15.13 -5.19 -13.09
N ARG A 54 15.52 -6.42 -13.46
CA ARG A 54 15.61 -6.89 -14.86
C ARG A 54 14.43 -7.76 -15.29
N THR A 55 13.31 -7.67 -14.57
CA THR A 55 12.05 -8.39 -14.83
C THR A 55 11.61 -8.28 -16.30
N LYS A 56 11.01 -9.35 -16.82
CA LYS A 56 10.54 -9.45 -18.23
C LYS A 56 9.02 -9.27 -18.39
N SER A 57 8.26 -9.19 -17.30
CA SER A 57 6.82 -8.96 -17.29
C SER A 57 6.41 -8.11 -16.08
N VAL A 58 5.50 -7.15 -16.26
CA VAL A 58 5.18 -6.19 -15.19
C VAL A 58 3.77 -6.37 -14.60
N ILE A 59 2.90 -7.08 -15.31
CA ILE A 59 1.55 -7.40 -14.85
C ILE A 59 1.55 -8.72 -14.08
N SER A 60 0.82 -8.74 -12.96
CA SER A 60 0.60 -9.93 -12.14
C SER A 60 -0.89 -10.18 -12.00
N GLU A 61 -1.28 -11.45 -12.02
CA GLU A 61 -2.67 -11.90 -11.89
C GLU A 61 -2.95 -12.47 -10.50
N ASN A 62 -4.21 -12.42 -10.10
CA ASN A 62 -4.72 -13.11 -8.93
C ASN A 62 -6.20 -13.49 -9.15
N ASP A 63 -6.66 -14.51 -8.46
CA ASP A 63 -8.01 -15.06 -8.48
C ASP A 63 -8.70 -14.96 -7.11
N SER A 64 -8.21 -14.04 -6.25
CA SER A 64 -8.66 -13.99 -4.87
C SER A 64 -10.07 -13.40 -4.76
N PRO A 65 -11.00 -14.05 -4.04
CA PRO A 65 -12.38 -13.57 -3.92
C PRO A 65 -12.51 -12.27 -3.10
N ASP A 66 -11.48 -11.90 -2.32
CA ASP A 66 -11.53 -10.74 -1.43
C ASP A 66 -11.10 -9.42 -2.09
N VAL A 67 -10.55 -9.46 -3.31
CA VAL A 67 -10.10 -8.24 -4.01
C VAL A 67 -10.88 -8.07 -5.30
N GLY A 68 -11.33 -6.85 -5.57
CA GLY A 68 -12.15 -6.52 -6.74
C GLY A 68 -11.34 -6.33 -8.04
N PHE A 69 -10.17 -6.93 -8.17
CA PHE A 69 -9.33 -6.83 -9.37
C PHE A 69 -8.56 -8.13 -9.61
N ARG A 70 -8.40 -8.49 -10.88
CA ARG A 70 -7.58 -9.63 -11.30
C ARG A 70 -6.13 -9.24 -11.60
N TYR A 71 -5.93 -8.14 -12.31
CA TYR A 71 -4.62 -7.70 -12.77
C TYR A 71 -4.06 -6.58 -11.91
N SER A 72 -2.75 -6.63 -11.66
CA SER A 72 -2.04 -5.56 -10.95
C SER A 72 -0.73 -5.19 -11.63
N LEU A 73 -0.38 -3.91 -11.51
CA LEU A 73 0.86 -3.31 -11.99
C LEU A 73 1.61 -2.75 -10.79
N ASN A 74 2.84 -3.23 -10.54
CA ASN A 74 3.68 -2.73 -9.44
C ASN A 74 5.02 -2.26 -10.02
N PRO A 75 5.24 -0.93 -10.18
CA PRO A 75 6.52 -0.38 -10.70
C PRO A 75 7.71 -0.59 -9.76
N TYR A 76 7.43 -0.81 -8.47
CA TYR A 76 8.41 -1.03 -7.41
C TYR A 76 8.15 -2.36 -6.69
N ARG A 77 9.12 -2.87 -5.95
CA ARG A 77 8.91 -3.86 -4.88
C ARG A 77 9.58 -3.35 -3.61
N GLY A 78 8.93 -3.55 -2.46
CA GLY A 78 9.28 -2.84 -1.22
C GLY A 78 8.61 -1.48 -1.17
N CYS A 79 8.57 -0.87 0.01
CA CYS A 79 7.91 0.43 0.17
C CYS A 79 8.58 1.30 1.23
N GLU A 80 9.07 2.47 0.80
CA GLU A 80 9.72 3.45 1.68
C GLU A 80 8.79 4.05 2.72
N HIS A 81 7.46 3.89 2.61
CA HIS A 81 6.53 4.37 3.64
C HIS A 81 6.84 3.80 5.03
N GLY A 82 7.35 2.56 5.08
CA GLY A 82 7.74 1.91 6.33
C GLY A 82 6.57 1.72 7.29
N CYS A 83 5.41 1.27 6.81
CA CYS A 83 4.29 1.03 7.72
C CYS A 83 4.57 -0.20 8.61
N SER A 84 4.48 -0.07 9.94
CA SER A 84 4.75 -1.16 10.89
C SER A 84 3.81 -2.37 10.71
N TYR A 85 2.62 -2.12 10.17
CA TYR A 85 1.56 -3.12 9.94
C TYR A 85 1.46 -3.64 8.50
N CYS A 86 2.39 -3.29 7.60
CA CYS A 86 2.21 -3.52 6.17
C CYS A 86 2.11 -5.02 5.83
N TYR A 87 0.95 -5.47 5.35
CA TYR A 87 0.73 -6.87 4.96
C TYR A 87 1.59 -7.33 3.79
N ALA A 88 2.19 -6.39 3.04
CA ALA A 88 3.01 -6.69 1.87
C ALA A 88 4.47 -7.01 2.22
N ARG A 89 4.91 -6.76 3.45
CA ARG A 89 6.26 -7.11 3.95
C ARG A 89 6.72 -8.53 3.57
N PRO A 90 5.90 -9.59 3.71
CA PRO A 90 6.23 -10.95 3.28
C PRO A 90 6.63 -11.11 1.81
N THR A 91 6.19 -10.20 0.93
CA THR A 91 6.51 -10.29 -0.50
C THR A 91 8.00 -10.11 -0.78
N HIS A 92 8.72 -9.45 0.12
CA HIS A 92 10.17 -9.24 0.02
C HIS A 92 10.97 -10.52 0.27
N GLU A 93 10.41 -11.48 1.01
CA GLU A 93 11.06 -12.77 1.28
C GLU A 93 11.27 -13.57 -0.02
N TYR A 94 10.38 -13.43 -1.00
CA TYR A 94 10.54 -14.05 -2.33
C TYR A 94 11.73 -13.48 -3.13
N LEU A 95 12.28 -12.35 -2.71
CA LEU A 95 13.45 -11.71 -3.33
C LEU A 95 14.75 -12.03 -2.57
N GLY A 96 14.68 -12.84 -1.51
CA GLY A 96 15.81 -13.11 -0.63
C GLY A 96 16.14 -11.96 0.33
N PHE A 97 15.18 -11.06 0.58
CA PHE A 97 15.32 -9.98 1.57
C PHE A 97 14.47 -10.26 2.81
N ASP A 98 14.81 -9.63 3.94
CA ASP A 98 13.98 -9.70 5.13
C ASP A 98 12.69 -8.86 4.99
N ALA A 99 11.63 -9.30 5.68
CA ALA A 99 10.33 -8.64 5.70
C ALA A 99 10.23 -7.46 6.70
N GLY A 100 11.32 -7.14 7.40
CA GLY A 100 11.41 -6.02 8.35
C GLY A 100 12.05 -4.80 7.70
N LEU A 101 13.26 -4.45 8.13
CA LEU A 101 14.03 -3.35 7.57
C LEU A 101 14.26 -3.49 6.06
N GLY A 102 14.52 -4.70 5.57
CA GLY A 102 14.78 -4.95 4.14
C GLY A 102 13.64 -4.44 3.26
N PHE A 103 12.39 -4.63 3.68
CA PHE A 103 11.20 -4.17 2.94
C PHE A 103 11.13 -2.65 2.73
N GLU A 104 11.61 -1.87 3.70
CA GLU A 104 11.48 -0.40 3.70
C GLU A 104 12.79 0.33 3.35
N THR A 105 13.90 -0.41 3.26
CA THR A 105 15.24 0.09 2.91
C THR A 105 15.73 -0.39 1.56
N LYS A 106 15.38 -1.61 1.12
CA LYS A 106 15.80 -2.16 -0.17
C LYS A 106 14.65 -2.12 -1.17
N ILE A 107 14.65 -1.10 -2.01
CA ILE A 107 13.58 -0.87 -2.98
C ILE A 107 14.02 -1.34 -4.35
N VAL A 108 13.33 -2.34 -4.86
CA VAL A 108 13.60 -2.89 -6.19
C VAL A 108 12.81 -2.09 -7.23
N VAL A 109 13.52 -1.50 -8.19
CA VAL A 109 13.00 -0.52 -9.16
C VAL A 109 12.92 -1.14 -10.55
N LYS A 110 11.70 -1.30 -11.08
CA LYS A 110 11.47 -1.84 -12.43
C LYS A 110 11.54 -0.74 -13.48
N HIS A 111 12.74 -0.33 -13.86
CA HIS A 111 12.97 0.76 -14.83
C HIS A 111 12.23 0.58 -16.16
N ASP A 112 12.08 -0.67 -16.61
CA ASP A 112 11.38 -1.02 -17.84
C ASP A 112 9.85 -1.17 -17.65
N ALA A 113 9.28 -0.90 -16.47
CA ALA A 113 7.85 -1.08 -16.21
C ALA A 113 6.94 -0.42 -17.26
N PRO A 114 7.13 0.85 -17.68
CA PRO A 114 6.29 1.45 -18.72
C PRO A 114 6.41 0.74 -20.07
N LYS A 115 7.62 0.31 -20.45
CA LYS A 115 7.88 -0.41 -21.71
C LYS A 115 7.20 -1.78 -21.70
N LEU A 116 7.37 -2.53 -20.60
CA LEU A 116 6.74 -3.84 -20.42
C LEU A 116 5.23 -3.74 -20.34
N PHE A 117 4.70 -2.67 -19.74
CA PHE A 117 3.26 -2.43 -19.67
C PHE A 117 2.67 -2.15 -21.05
N ARG A 118 3.31 -1.28 -21.84
CA ARG A 118 2.95 -1.04 -23.24
C ARG A 118 2.94 -2.34 -24.05
N ALA A 119 4.00 -3.14 -23.93
CA ALA A 119 4.10 -4.42 -24.63
C ALA A 119 3.03 -5.43 -24.20
N PHE A 120 2.60 -5.39 -22.93
CA PHE A 120 1.50 -6.22 -22.43
C PHE A 120 0.16 -5.80 -23.05
N LEU A 121 -0.16 -4.50 -23.07
CA LEU A 121 -1.40 -3.98 -23.65
C LEU A 121 -1.46 -4.16 -25.18
N ALA A 122 -0.33 -4.30 -25.85
CA ALA A 122 -0.24 -4.54 -27.29
C ALA A 122 -0.50 -6.01 -27.70
N ARG A 123 -0.78 -6.91 -26.76
CA ARG A 123 -1.03 -8.32 -27.09
C ARG A 123 -2.43 -8.46 -27.70
N ASP A 124 -2.55 -9.23 -28.78
CA ASP A 124 -3.85 -9.48 -29.43
C ASP A 124 -4.85 -10.20 -28.50
N ALA A 125 -4.33 -10.98 -27.57
CA ALA A 125 -5.12 -11.69 -26.57
C ALA A 125 -5.56 -10.81 -25.37
N TRP A 126 -5.11 -9.55 -25.29
CA TRP A 126 -5.49 -8.68 -24.18
C TRP A 126 -6.92 -8.20 -24.33
N VAL A 127 -7.75 -8.54 -23.34
CA VAL A 127 -9.11 -8.03 -23.19
C VAL A 127 -9.09 -6.99 -22.06
N PRO A 128 -9.51 -5.75 -22.30
CA PRO A 128 -9.39 -4.67 -21.33
C PRO A 128 -10.22 -4.94 -20.07
N GLU A 129 -9.51 -5.03 -18.94
CA GLU A 129 -10.07 -5.07 -17.60
C GLU A 129 -9.33 -4.06 -16.70
N PRO A 130 -9.92 -3.57 -15.61
CA PRO A 130 -9.24 -2.65 -14.70
C PRO A 130 -7.96 -3.24 -14.12
N ILE A 131 -6.85 -2.51 -14.24
CA ILE A 131 -5.57 -2.90 -13.67
C ILE A 131 -5.34 -2.12 -12.38
N ALA A 132 -5.14 -2.82 -11.27
CA ALA A 132 -4.80 -2.20 -10.01
C ALA A 132 -3.34 -1.75 -10.01
N LEU A 133 -3.13 -0.44 -9.95
CA LEU A 133 -1.82 0.14 -9.77
C LEU A 133 -1.44 0.04 -8.30
N SER A 134 -0.56 -0.92 -8.03
CA SER A 134 0.17 -1.13 -6.78
C SER A 134 -0.60 -1.79 -5.63
N GLY A 135 -0.73 -3.12 -5.66
CA GLY A 135 -1.40 -3.90 -4.60
C GLY A 135 -0.49 -4.42 -3.47
N VAL A 136 0.83 -4.34 -3.63
CA VAL A 136 1.84 -4.85 -2.66
C VAL A 136 3.00 -3.88 -2.42
N THR A 137 2.84 -2.64 -2.89
CA THR A 137 3.72 -1.49 -2.62
C THR A 137 2.86 -0.23 -2.71
N ASP A 138 3.44 0.95 -2.55
CA ASP A 138 2.78 2.21 -2.91
C ASP A 138 3.39 2.77 -4.21
N PRO A 139 2.57 3.12 -5.23
CA PRO A 139 3.09 3.60 -6.49
C PRO A 139 3.60 5.05 -6.38
N TYR A 140 3.21 5.76 -5.34
CA TYR A 140 3.59 7.14 -5.04
C TYR A 140 4.45 7.24 -3.78
N GLN A 141 5.15 6.16 -3.41
CA GLN A 141 6.18 6.21 -2.37
C GLN A 141 7.27 7.25 -2.71
N PRO A 142 8.03 7.77 -1.72
CA PRO A 142 8.99 8.86 -1.92
C PRO A 142 9.87 8.81 -3.18
N CYS A 143 10.41 7.65 -3.56
CA CYS A 143 11.26 7.49 -4.74
C CYS A 143 10.55 7.79 -6.07
N GLU A 144 9.22 7.74 -6.13
CA GLU A 144 8.44 8.09 -7.32
C GLU A 144 8.62 9.56 -7.73
N ARG A 145 9.03 10.45 -6.82
CA ARG A 145 9.40 11.84 -7.16
C ARG A 145 10.58 11.89 -8.13
N ARG A 146 11.52 10.95 -7.98
CA ARG A 146 12.74 10.81 -8.81
C ARG A 146 12.48 9.95 -10.04
N PHE A 147 11.95 8.74 -9.86
CA PHE A 147 11.89 7.74 -10.93
C PHE A 147 10.74 7.94 -11.91
N ARG A 148 9.62 8.52 -11.45
CA ARG A 148 8.43 8.81 -12.27
C ARG A 148 7.89 7.60 -13.05
N LEU A 149 8.09 6.37 -12.55
CA LEU A 149 7.66 5.16 -13.25
C LEU A 149 6.15 5.01 -13.20
N THR A 150 5.52 5.36 -12.09
CA THR A 150 4.05 5.38 -11.97
C THR A 150 3.46 6.34 -12.99
N ARG A 151 3.99 7.57 -13.08
CA ARG A 151 3.54 8.54 -14.10
C ARG A 151 3.67 7.99 -15.52
N ARG A 152 4.84 7.45 -15.88
CA ARG A 152 5.06 6.88 -17.22
C ARG A 152 4.17 5.67 -17.52
N CYS A 153 3.81 4.88 -16.52
CA CYS A 153 2.81 3.83 -16.67
C CYS A 153 1.40 4.42 -16.89
N LEU A 154 1.05 5.51 -16.21
CA LEU A 154 -0.22 6.23 -16.43
C LEU A 154 -0.28 6.88 -17.82
N GLU A 155 0.82 7.41 -18.34
CA GLU A 155 0.90 7.90 -19.72
C GLU A 155 0.61 6.79 -20.74
N VAL A 156 1.13 5.59 -20.50
CA VAL A 156 0.80 4.40 -21.32
C VAL A 156 -0.68 4.04 -21.19
N ALA A 157 -1.23 4.03 -19.97
CA ALA A 157 -2.64 3.73 -19.76
C ALA A 157 -3.56 4.75 -20.44
N ALA A 158 -3.23 6.04 -20.35
CA ALA A 158 -4.00 7.13 -20.93
C ALA A 158 -4.05 7.03 -22.46
N VAL A 159 -2.91 6.78 -23.12
CA VAL A 159 -2.87 6.62 -24.59
C VAL A 159 -3.66 5.39 -25.06
N SER A 160 -3.73 4.35 -24.23
CA SER A 160 -4.46 3.12 -24.54
C SER A 160 -5.91 3.10 -24.05
N ASN A 161 -6.40 4.18 -23.43
CA ASN A 161 -7.67 4.19 -22.70
C ASN A 161 -7.83 2.97 -21.77
N GLN A 162 -6.75 2.52 -21.14
CA GLN A 162 -6.73 1.35 -20.27
C GLN A 162 -7.28 1.73 -18.89
N PRO A 163 -8.34 1.07 -18.39
CA PRO A 163 -8.86 1.38 -17.07
C PRO A 163 -7.87 1.06 -15.94
N MET A 164 -7.75 1.97 -14.97
CA MET A 164 -6.79 1.90 -13.86
C MET A 164 -7.46 2.13 -12.50
N SER A 165 -7.12 1.29 -11.53
CA SER A 165 -7.48 1.49 -10.11
C SER A 165 -6.22 1.85 -9.33
N ILE A 166 -6.09 3.08 -8.85
CA ILE A 166 -4.91 3.51 -8.08
C ILE A 166 -5.20 3.32 -6.60
N ILE A 167 -4.26 2.76 -5.85
CA ILE A 167 -4.29 2.76 -4.38
C ILE A 167 -3.02 3.42 -3.85
N THR A 168 -3.17 4.40 -2.95
CA THR A 168 -2.02 5.09 -2.36
C THR A 168 -2.30 5.66 -0.98
N LYS A 169 -1.21 5.97 -0.28
CA LYS A 169 -1.15 6.68 0.99
C LYS A 169 -0.39 8.02 0.89
N ASN A 170 -0.07 8.45 -0.33
CA ASN A 170 0.73 9.63 -0.59
C ASN A 170 -0.04 10.68 -1.40
N ALA A 171 0.01 11.94 -0.96
CA ALA A 171 -0.60 13.08 -1.65
C ALA A 171 0.07 13.38 -3.00
N LEU A 172 1.24 12.78 -3.28
CA LEU A 172 1.95 12.92 -4.57
C LEU A 172 1.09 12.52 -5.78
N VAL A 173 0.04 11.71 -5.61
CA VAL A 173 -0.93 11.39 -6.69
C VAL A 173 -1.52 12.62 -7.38
N VAL A 174 -1.67 13.74 -6.65
CA VAL A 174 -2.17 15.00 -7.21
C VAL A 174 -1.28 15.54 -8.32
N ARG A 175 0.02 15.22 -8.32
CA ARG A 175 0.98 15.62 -9.39
C ARG A 175 0.49 15.20 -10.77
N ASP A 176 -0.16 14.04 -10.86
CA ASP A 176 -0.53 13.43 -12.14
C ASP A 176 -2.00 13.73 -12.51
N LEU A 177 -2.62 14.75 -11.90
CA LEU A 177 -3.98 15.21 -12.24
C LEU A 177 -4.15 15.54 -13.72
N ASP A 178 -3.10 16.02 -14.39
CA ASP A 178 -3.10 16.31 -15.81
C ASP A 178 -3.38 15.08 -16.69
N LEU A 179 -3.04 13.88 -16.20
CA LEU A 179 -3.38 12.60 -16.83
C LEU A 179 -4.69 12.03 -16.27
N LEU A 180 -4.88 12.11 -14.96
CA LEU A 180 -5.96 11.42 -14.26
C LEU A 180 -7.33 12.07 -14.49
N ALA A 181 -7.42 13.41 -14.57
CA ALA A 181 -8.69 14.08 -14.76
C ALA A 181 -9.32 13.77 -16.14
N PRO A 182 -8.59 13.83 -17.28
CA PRO A 182 -9.12 13.36 -18.56
C PRO A 182 -9.48 11.87 -18.56
N MET A 183 -8.69 11.01 -17.91
CA MET A 183 -9.06 9.59 -17.78
C MET A 183 -10.36 9.41 -16.98
N ALA A 184 -10.61 10.25 -15.98
CA ALA A 184 -11.81 10.17 -15.15
C ALA A 184 -13.06 10.60 -15.91
N THR A 185 -12.99 11.62 -16.77
CA THR A 185 -14.13 12.01 -17.63
C THR A 185 -14.55 10.89 -18.57
N GLU A 186 -13.60 10.05 -18.97
CA GLU A 186 -13.85 8.89 -19.82
C GLU A 186 -14.28 7.63 -19.04
N GLY A 187 -14.36 7.67 -17.71
CA GLY A 187 -14.70 6.52 -16.87
C GLY A 187 -13.57 5.50 -16.72
N LEU A 188 -12.31 5.91 -16.89
CA LEU A 188 -11.15 5.02 -16.96
C LEU A 188 -10.35 4.94 -15.66
N VAL A 189 -10.53 5.84 -14.70
CA VAL A 189 -9.69 5.84 -13.50
C VAL A 189 -10.45 6.10 -12.21
N HIS A 190 -10.08 5.34 -11.18
CA HIS A 190 -10.46 5.60 -9.79
C HIS A 190 -9.21 5.76 -8.92
N VAL A 191 -9.34 6.58 -7.87
CA VAL A 191 -8.28 6.73 -6.88
C VAL A 191 -8.77 6.30 -5.50
N ASN A 192 -8.04 5.38 -4.88
CA ASN A 192 -8.28 4.87 -3.54
C ASN A 192 -7.21 5.44 -2.60
N VAL A 193 -7.60 6.31 -1.68
CA VAL A 193 -6.68 6.94 -0.72
C VAL A 193 -6.82 6.30 0.65
N SER A 194 -5.73 5.80 1.23
CA SER A 194 -5.74 5.16 2.55
C SER A 194 -5.63 6.18 3.69
N ILE A 195 -6.65 6.27 4.55
CA ILE A 195 -6.68 7.13 5.76
C ILE A 195 -7.13 6.29 6.94
N GLY A 196 -6.18 5.76 7.72
CA GLY A 196 -6.47 4.90 8.88
C GLY A 196 -6.61 5.65 10.21
N THR A 197 -6.19 6.91 10.29
CA THR A 197 -6.27 7.75 11.49
C THR A 197 -6.18 9.22 11.07
N LEU A 198 -6.83 10.11 11.82
CA LEU A 198 -6.65 11.56 11.70
C LEU A 198 -5.59 12.08 12.69
N ASN A 199 -5.18 11.26 13.65
CA ASN A 199 -4.14 11.60 14.60
C ASN A 199 -2.75 11.61 13.92
N ALA A 200 -2.18 12.81 13.77
CA ALA A 200 -0.88 13.00 13.14
C ALA A 200 0.28 12.35 13.90
N ALA A 201 0.22 12.26 15.24
CA ALA A 201 1.27 11.60 16.02
C ALA A 201 1.25 10.09 15.82
N LEU A 202 0.05 9.48 15.85
CA LEU A 202 -0.11 8.06 15.55
C LEU A 202 0.34 7.74 14.12
N ALA A 203 -0.09 8.53 13.13
CA ALA A 203 0.33 8.35 11.74
C ALA A 203 1.86 8.46 11.56
N ARG A 204 2.51 9.47 12.17
CA ARG A 204 3.97 9.63 12.08
C ARG A 204 4.74 8.45 12.67
N SER A 205 4.26 7.85 13.75
CA SER A 205 4.90 6.66 14.32
C SER A 205 4.65 5.41 13.47
N MET A 206 3.42 5.24 13.01
CA MET A 206 2.96 3.99 12.39
C MET A 206 3.34 3.87 10.89
N GLU A 207 3.46 5.01 10.20
CA GLU A 207 3.65 5.13 8.74
C GLU A 207 4.46 6.40 8.39
N PRO A 208 5.72 6.51 8.89
CA PRO A 208 6.47 7.76 9.02
C PRO A 208 6.76 8.49 7.71
N ARG A 209 6.91 7.77 6.59
CA ARG A 209 7.25 8.36 5.29
C ARG A 209 6.07 8.44 4.32
N ALA A 210 4.87 8.08 4.77
CA ALA A 210 3.64 8.39 4.05
C ALA A 210 3.24 9.86 4.27
N SER A 211 2.35 10.39 3.43
CA SER A 211 1.81 11.75 3.64
C SER A 211 1.06 11.84 4.97
N THR A 212 1.02 13.00 5.61
CA THR A 212 0.23 13.17 6.84
C THR A 212 -1.27 12.99 6.59
N PRO A 213 -2.10 12.64 7.59
CA PRO A 213 -3.55 12.50 7.41
C PRO A 213 -4.19 13.74 6.77
N LEU A 214 -3.82 14.94 7.20
CA LEU A 214 -4.31 16.19 6.64
C LEU A 214 -3.86 16.43 5.19
N ALA A 215 -2.65 16.00 4.82
CA ALA A 215 -2.21 16.05 3.42
C ALA A 215 -3.00 15.07 2.54
N ARG A 216 -3.36 13.89 3.06
CA ARG A 216 -4.23 12.95 2.34
C ARG A 216 -5.66 13.47 2.17
N LEU A 217 -6.23 14.11 3.20
CA LEU A 217 -7.54 14.78 3.08
C LEU A 217 -7.52 15.90 2.04
N ARG A 218 -6.42 16.69 1.98
CA ARG A 218 -6.23 17.70 0.93
C ARG A 218 -6.17 17.05 -0.46
N ALA A 219 -5.41 15.96 -0.61
CA ALA A 219 -5.36 15.23 -1.86
C ALA A 219 -6.74 14.69 -2.28
N VAL A 220 -7.55 14.16 -1.35
CA VAL A 220 -8.94 13.74 -1.64
C VAL A 220 -9.76 14.91 -2.18
N ARG A 221 -9.63 16.11 -1.58
CA ARG A 221 -10.32 17.32 -2.04
C ARG A 221 -9.88 17.76 -3.43
N GLU A 222 -8.58 17.78 -3.70
CA GLU A 222 -8.04 18.19 -5.00
C GLU A 222 -8.42 17.20 -6.11
N LEU A 223 -8.35 15.89 -5.83
CA LEU A 223 -8.79 14.86 -6.78
C LEU A 223 -10.29 14.93 -7.05
N SER A 224 -11.11 15.08 -6.01
CA SER A 224 -12.57 15.20 -6.15
C SER A 224 -12.98 16.47 -6.90
N ALA A 225 -12.35 17.61 -6.60
CA ALA A 225 -12.58 18.87 -7.30
C ALA A 225 -12.21 18.81 -8.79
N ALA A 226 -11.25 17.95 -9.16
CA ALA A 226 -10.90 17.67 -10.55
C ALA A 226 -11.81 16.62 -11.23
N GLY A 227 -12.88 16.17 -10.55
CA GLY A 227 -13.88 15.25 -11.10
C GLY A 227 -13.52 13.76 -10.98
N LEU A 228 -12.46 13.39 -10.28
CA LEU A 228 -12.09 11.99 -10.12
C LEU A 228 -13.03 11.28 -9.12
N PRO A 229 -13.50 10.06 -9.41
CA PRO A 229 -14.13 9.22 -8.41
C PRO A 229 -13.10 8.76 -7.38
N VAL A 230 -13.23 9.28 -6.15
CA VAL A 230 -12.31 8.97 -5.04
C VAL A 230 -12.99 8.10 -4.00
N ARG A 231 -12.37 6.96 -3.68
CA ARG A 231 -12.72 6.14 -2.51
C ARG A 231 -11.69 6.35 -1.41
N VAL A 232 -12.14 6.46 -0.17
CA VAL A 232 -11.22 6.35 0.98
C VAL A 232 -11.25 4.94 1.56
N LEU A 233 -10.07 4.38 1.80
CA LEU A 233 -9.89 3.16 2.56
C LEU A 233 -9.55 3.54 4.01
N VAL A 234 -10.47 3.29 4.93
CA VAL A 234 -10.21 3.35 6.38
C VAL A 234 -9.40 2.11 6.75
N ALA A 235 -8.10 2.19 6.49
CA ALA A 235 -7.23 1.02 6.53
C ALA A 235 -5.80 1.36 7.03
N PRO A 236 -5.27 0.58 8.00
CA PRO A 236 -5.97 -0.46 8.74
C PRO A 236 -6.88 0.13 9.84
N ILE A 237 -8.00 -0.52 10.12
CA ILE A 237 -8.66 -0.41 11.44
C ILE A 237 -7.92 -1.36 12.38
N ILE A 238 -7.33 -0.81 13.44
CA ILE A 238 -6.59 -1.48 14.49
C ILE A 238 -7.46 -1.46 15.76
N PRO A 239 -8.08 -2.60 16.12
CA PRO A 239 -8.90 -2.73 17.32
C PRO A 239 -8.20 -2.21 18.59
N GLY A 240 -8.87 -1.31 19.32
CA GLY A 240 -8.35 -0.74 20.56
C GLY A 240 -7.30 0.37 20.38
N LEU A 241 -6.95 0.74 19.14
CA LEU A 241 -5.97 1.80 18.86
C LEU A 241 -6.56 2.97 18.07
N ASN A 242 -7.19 2.73 16.92
CA ASN A 242 -7.77 3.78 16.06
C ASN A 242 -9.22 3.51 15.62
N ASP A 243 -9.83 2.41 16.07
CA ASP A 243 -11.19 2.01 15.71
C ASP A 243 -12.26 3.01 16.20
N ALA A 244 -11.98 3.73 17.28
CA ALA A 244 -12.84 4.83 17.74
C ALA A 244 -12.89 6.01 16.75
N GLU A 245 -11.92 6.16 15.84
CA GLU A 245 -11.86 7.26 14.87
C GLU A 245 -12.72 7.01 13.62
N ILE A 246 -13.36 5.83 13.48
CA ILE A 246 -14.16 5.50 12.28
C ILE A 246 -15.20 6.60 11.95
N PRO A 247 -16.02 7.10 12.90
CA PRO A 247 -17.01 8.14 12.59
C PRO A 247 -16.40 9.45 12.10
N THR A 248 -15.35 9.93 12.78
CA THR A 248 -14.71 11.22 12.47
C THR A 248 -13.91 11.16 11.17
N ILE A 249 -13.27 10.02 10.86
CA ILE A 249 -12.65 9.79 9.56
C ILE A 249 -13.70 9.85 8.45
N LEU A 250 -14.84 9.16 8.60
CA LEU A 250 -15.89 9.11 7.58
C LEU A 250 -16.53 10.48 7.33
N GLU A 251 -16.72 11.28 8.38
CA GLU A 251 -17.17 12.66 8.26
C GLU A 251 -16.16 13.52 7.49
N ALA A 252 -14.90 13.53 7.93
CA ALA A 252 -13.85 14.35 7.32
C ALA A 252 -13.60 14.00 5.84
N VAL A 253 -13.72 12.73 5.45
CA VAL A 253 -13.50 12.32 4.05
C VAL A 253 -14.70 12.63 3.18
N LYS A 254 -15.92 12.63 3.74
CA LYS A 254 -17.10 13.13 3.04
C LYS A 254 -16.97 14.63 2.78
N GLU A 255 -16.56 15.41 3.77
CA GLU A 255 -16.28 16.85 3.63
C GLU A 255 -15.15 17.13 2.63
N ALA A 256 -14.18 16.23 2.52
CA ALA A 256 -13.13 16.30 1.50
C ALA A 256 -13.63 15.90 0.10
N GLY A 257 -14.87 15.43 -0.07
CA GLY A 257 -15.44 15.10 -1.38
C GLY A 257 -15.24 13.65 -1.82
N ALA A 258 -14.92 12.72 -0.92
CA ALA A 258 -14.91 11.30 -1.26
C ALA A 258 -16.30 10.81 -1.71
N SER A 259 -16.34 9.97 -2.74
CA SER A 259 -17.57 9.40 -3.30
C SER A 259 -17.98 8.11 -2.58
N ALA A 260 -17.00 7.38 -2.03
CA ALA A 260 -17.22 6.11 -1.34
C ALA A 260 -16.19 5.89 -0.24
N ALA A 261 -16.51 5.01 0.71
CA ALA A 261 -15.56 4.51 1.69
C ALA A 261 -15.66 2.99 1.86
N ALA A 262 -14.51 2.36 2.11
CA ALA A 262 -14.41 0.98 2.56
C ALA A 262 -13.42 0.88 3.72
N TYR A 263 -13.37 -0.26 4.40
CA TYR A 263 -12.38 -0.49 5.45
C TYR A 263 -11.69 -1.83 5.28
N THR A 264 -10.55 -1.96 5.97
CA THR A 264 -9.87 -3.24 6.17
C THR A 264 -9.31 -3.25 7.57
N MET A 265 -9.59 -4.31 8.32
CA MET A 265 -9.01 -4.52 9.64
C MET A 265 -7.54 -4.93 9.54
N LEU A 266 -6.78 -4.64 10.60
CA LEU A 266 -5.38 -5.01 10.74
C LEU A 266 -5.15 -6.49 10.37
N ARG A 267 -4.15 -6.71 9.52
CA ARG A 267 -3.67 -8.04 9.11
C ARG A 267 -2.22 -8.18 9.53
N LEU A 268 -1.91 -9.28 10.22
CA LEU A 268 -0.57 -9.56 10.73
C LEU A 268 -0.03 -10.90 10.22
N PRO A 269 0.06 -11.10 8.88
CA PRO A 269 0.55 -12.36 8.34
C PRO A 269 2.05 -12.52 8.62
N TRP A 270 2.45 -13.69 9.12
CA TRP A 270 3.86 -14.09 9.20
C TRP A 270 4.74 -13.07 9.93
N ALA A 271 5.86 -12.63 9.31
CA ALA A 271 6.80 -11.64 9.84
C ALA A 271 6.18 -10.27 10.16
N VAL A 272 4.97 -9.97 9.70
CA VAL A 272 4.28 -8.71 10.05
C VAL A 272 3.87 -8.69 11.52
N ALA A 273 3.46 -9.83 12.09
CA ALA A 273 3.08 -9.90 13.51
C ALA A 273 4.22 -9.46 14.45
N PRO A 274 5.44 -10.04 14.40
CA PRO A 274 6.53 -9.61 15.26
C PRO A 274 6.94 -8.16 15.00
N VAL A 275 6.96 -7.68 13.75
CA VAL A 275 7.27 -6.28 13.43
C VAL A 275 6.27 -5.31 14.06
N PHE A 276 4.96 -5.62 13.96
CA PHE A 276 3.92 -4.79 14.55
C PHE A 276 3.96 -4.80 16.08
N MET A 277 4.18 -5.98 16.69
CA MET A 277 4.23 -6.10 18.15
C MET A 277 5.47 -5.41 18.74
N ASP A 278 6.63 -5.50 18.07
CA ASP A 278 7.83 -4.73 18.42
C ASP A 278 7.56 -3.21 18.36
N TRP A 279 6.92 -2.74 17.28
CA TRP A 279 6.54 -1.34 17.16
C TRP A 279 5.58 -0.88 18.27
N MET A 280 4.59 -1.70 18.61
CA MET A 280 3.67 -1.44 19.72
C MET A 280 4.40 -1.35 21.06
N ALA A 281 5.31 -2.30 21.36
CA ALA A 281 6.06 -2.32 22.60
C ALA A 281 6.97 -1.09 22.77
N ARG A 282 7.58 -0.62 21.68
CA ARG A 282 8.44 0.57 21.70
C ARG A 282 7.68 1.89 21.76
N THR A 283 6.49 1.96 21.15
CA THR A 283 5.75 3.23 20.97
C THR A 283 4.64 3.42 22.00
N PHE A 284 3.93 2.34 22.34
CA PHE A 284 2.75 2.35 23.20
C PHE A 284 2.79 1.16 24.17
N PRO A 285 3.84 1.02 25.00
CA PRO A 285 4.01 -0.13 25.90
C PRO A 285 2.79 -0.36 26.80
N GLU A 286 2.13 0.72 27.23
CA GLU A 286 0.96 0.68 28.09
C GLU A 286 -0.32 0.19 27.40
N ARG A 287 -0.30 0.08 26.06
CA ARG A 287 -1.47 -0.34 25.25
C ARG A 287 -1.31 -1.71 24.61
N VAL A 288 -0.13 -2.33 24.71
CA VAL A 288 0.20 -3.60 24.04
C VAL A 288 -0.83 -4.67 24.37
N GLU A 289 -1.04 -4.96 25.66
CA GLU A 289 -1.97 -6.01 26.10
C GLU A 289 -3.39 -5.75 25.61
N ARG A 290 -3.84 -4.51 25.70
CA ARG A 290 -5.18 -4.11 25.24
C ARG A 290 -5.34 -4.30 23.74
N VAL A 291 -4.42 -3.77 22.93
CA VAL A 291 -4.51 -3.83 21.46
C VAL A 291 -4.38 -5.27 20.99
N GLU A 292 -3.43 -6.03 21.53
CA GLU A 292 -3.27 -7.45 21.22
C GLU A 292 -4.54 -8.25 21.56
N GLY A 293 -5.08 -8.05 22.77
CA GLY A 293 -6.32 -8.68 23.20
C GLY A 293 -7.48 -8.39 22.23
N ARG A 294 -7.65 -7.12 21.83
CA ARG A 294 -8.70 -6.73 20.87
C ARG A 294 -8.48 -7.27 19.46
N VAL A 295 -7.23 -7.36 19.00
CA VAL A 295 -6.92 -8.01 17.72
C VAL A 295 -7.29 -9.49 17.78
N ARG A 296 -6.99 -10.18 18.89
CA ARG A 296 -7.35 -11.59 19.11
C ARG A 296 -8.87 -11.78 19.20
N ASP A 297 -9.58 -10.90 19.90
CA ASP A 297 -11.06 -10.90 19.97
C ASP A 297 -11.69 -10.83 18.58
N ALA A 298 -11.10 -10.02 17.69
CA ALA A 298 -11.56 -9.84 16.31
C ALA A 298 -11.09 -10.94 15.33
N ARG A 299 -10.40 -11.98 15.82
CA ARG A 299 -9.73 -13.00 15.01
C ARG A 299 -9.80 -14.42 15.59
N GLY A 300 -10.71 -14.66 16.55
CA GLY A 300 -10.88 -15.97 17.17
C GLY A 300 -9.66 -16.42 17.99
N GLY A 301 -9.08 -15.51 18.78
CA GLY A 301 -7.96 -15.80 19.69
C GLY A 301 -6.57 -15.67 19.06
N ARG A 302 -6.47 -15.47 17.74
CA ARG A 302 -5.20 -15.37 17.00
C ARG A 302 -4.85 -13.93 16.64
N LEU A 303 -3.57 -13.64 16.40
CA LEU A 303 -3.15 -12.32 15.87
C LEU A 303 -3.51 -12.12 14.39
N ASN A 304 -3.70 -13.21 13.65
CA ASN A 304 -3.99 -13.15 12.22
C ASN A 304 -4.90 -14.31 11.79
N ASN A 305 -5.66 -14.08 10.72
CA ASN A 305 -6.45 -15.09 10.03
C ASN A 305 -6.30 -14.87 8.53
N SER A 306 -5.86 -15.90 7.79
CA SER A 306 -5.64 -15.85 6.35
C SER A 306 -6.82 -16.34 5.52
N ALA A 307 -7.87 -16.88 6.15
CA ALA A 307 -9.06 -17.34 5.46
C ALA A 307 -9.70 -16.21 4.64
N PHE A 308 -10.14 -16.53 3.42
CA PHE A 308 -10.95 -15.63 2.60
C PHE A 308 -12.22 -15.22 3.35
N ASP A 309 -12.78 -14.07 2.98
CA ASP A 309 -13.94 -13.39 3.58
C ASP A 309 -13.75 -12.90 5.01
N GLN A 310 -12.74 -13.40 5.73
CA GLN A 310 -12.44 -13.08 7.12
C GLN A 310 -11.14 -12.27 7.27
N ARG A 311 -10.16 -12.48 6.38
CA ARG A 311 -8.84 -11.85 6.52
C ARG A 311 -8.90 -10.32 6.47
N MET A 312 -9.86 -9.71 5.79
CA MET A 312 -10.00 -8.25 5.74
C MET A 312 -10.98 -7.65 6.75
N THR A 313 -11.94 -8.43 7.24
CA THR A 313 -13.12 -7.96 7.98
C THR A 313 -13.16 -8.44 9.43
N GLY A 314 -12.35 -9.45 9.79
CA GLY A 314 -12.34 -10.05 11.12
C GLY A 314 -13.53 -10.99 11.37
N THR A 315 -13.55 -11.58 12.56
CA THR A 315 -14.64 -12.44 13.06
C THR A 315 -14.92 -12.14 14.53
N GLY A 316 -16.08 -12.60 15.04
CA GLY A 316 -16.47 -12.39 16.44
C GLY A 316 -17.14 -11.05 16.72
N VAL A 317 -17.51 -10.85 17.98
CA VAL A 317 -18.35 -9.71 18.43
C VAL A 317 -17.66 -8.37 18.17
N TYR A 318 -16.35 -8.29 18.35
CA TYR A 318 -15.61 -7.04 18.18
C TYR A 318 -15.52 -6.61 16.71
N ALA A 319 -15.26 -7.56 15.80
CA ALA A 319 -15.30 -7.30 14.36
C ALA A 319 -16.72 -6.89 13.92
N GLU A 320 -17.76 -7.53 14.48
CA GLU A 320 -19.15 -7.18 14.20
C GLU A 320 -19.49 -5.75 14.65
N LEU A 321 -19.00 -5.33 15.82
CA LEU A 321 -19.16 -3.96 16.31
C LEU A 321 -18.52 -2.95 15.33
N ILE A 322 -17.26 -3.18 14.93
CA ILE A 322 -16.56 -2.34 13.95
C ILE A 322 -17.35 -2.27 12.64
N ARG A 323 -17.81 -3.42 12.13
CA ARG A 323 -18.62 -3.50 10.91
C ARG A 323 -19.90 -2.69 11.01
N ARG A 324 -20.61 -2.77 12.14
CA ARG A 324 -21.85 -2.01 12.39
C ARG A 324 -21.59 -0.52 12.47
N VAL A 325 -20.59 -0.10 13.24
CA VAL A 325 -20.19 1.31 13.35
C VAL A 325 -19.86 1.87 11.97
N PHE A 326 -18.97 1.21 11.23
CA PHE A 326 -18.61 1.63 9.88
C PHE A 326 -19.83 1.74 8.97
N ARG A 327 -20.69 0.71 8.93
CA ARG A 327 -21.88 0.70 8.06
C ARG A 327 -22.87 1.82 8.40
N VAL A 328 -23.12 2.09 9.67
CA VAL A 328 -24.04 3.14 10.13
C VAL A 328 -23.53 4.51 9.69
N PHE A 329 -22.26 4.82 9.98
CA PHE A 329 -21.70 6.13 9.65
C PHE A 329 -21.44 6.29 8.14
N ALA A 330 -21.00 5.25 7.45
CA ALA A 330 -20.86 5.30 5.99
C ALA A 330 -22.20 5.55 5.31
N ARG A 331 -23.30 4.96 5.81
CA ARG A 331 -24.65 5.27 5.31
C ARG A 331 -25.07 6.70 5.64
N ARG A 332 -24.85 7.14 6.89
CA ARG A 332 -25.18 8.50 7.35
C ARG A 332 -24.52 9.57 6.47
N PHE A 333 -23.27 9.37 6.07
CA PHE A 333 -22.52 10.32 5.25
C PHE A 333 -22.62 10.07 3.73
N GLY A 334 -23.41 9.07 3.29
CA GLY A 334 -23.57 8.74 1.87
C GLY A 334 -22.30 8.19 1.22
N LEU A 335 -21.48 7.46 1.97
CA LEU A 335 -20.22 6.83 1.55
C LEU A 335 -20.35 5.31 1.37
N ASN A 336 -21.52 4.73 1.65
CA ASN A 336 -21.77 3.28 1.55
C ASN A 336 -22.04 2.78 0.12
N GLY A 337 -21.88 3.64 -0.88
CA GLY A 337 -22.01 3.31 -2.31
C GLY A 337 -20.72 2.75 -2.93
N GLY A 338 -20.84 2.32 -4.18
CA GLY A 338 -19.69 1.99 -5.03
C GLY A 338 -19.08 3.23 -5.68
N LEU A 339 -17.97 3.02 -6.38
CA LEU A 339 -17.52 3.97 -7.42
C LEU A 339 -18.28 3.62 -8.72
N PRO A 340 -18.40 4.56 -9.68
CA PRO A 340 -18.96 4.24 -11.00
C PRO A 340 -18.24 3.05 -11.65
N PRO A 341 -18.87 2.32 -12.58
CA PRO A 341 -18.19 1.25 -13.32
C PRO A 341 -17.10 1.85 -14.22
N TYR A 342 -16.08 1.04 -14.51
CA TYR A 342 -15.08 1.40 -15.52
C TYR A 342 -15.64 1.21 -16.93
N ASP A 343 -15.26 2.08 -17.86
CA ASP A 343 -15.58 1.93 -19.28
C ASP A 343 -14.44 1.24 -20.04
N CYS A 344 -14.47 -0.09 -20.12
CA CYS A 344 -13.48 -0.86 -20.87
C CYS A 344 -13.67 -0.78 -22.40
N SER A 345 -14.79 -0.26 -22.89
CA SER A 345 -15.12 -0.28 -24.33
C SER A 345 -14.26 0.68 -25.16
N LYS A 346 -13.67 1.68 -24.51
CA LYS A 346 -12.82 2.71 -25.12
C LYS A 346 -11.38 2.29 -25.33
N PHE A 347 -10.99 1.12 -24.81
CA PHE A 347 -9.62 0.63 -24.90
C PHE A 347 -9.14 0.56 -26.35
N GLN A 348 -7.90 0.99 -26.56
CA GLN A 348 -7.19 0.83 -27.82
C GLN A 348 -5.78 0.32 -27.53
N PRO A 349 -5.30 -0.71 -28.25
CA PRO A 349 -3.91 -1.12 -28.15
C PRO A 349 -2.98 0.08 -28.35
N PRO A 350 -1.88 0.19 -27.58
CA PRO A 350 -0.97 1.31 -27.75
C PRO A 350 -0.41 1.31 -29.19
N PRO A 351 -0.22 2.50 -29.81
CA PRO A 351 0.39 2.59 -31.12
C PRO A 351 1.78 1.95 -31.10
N ASP A 352 2.19 1.42 -32.25
CA ASP A 352 3.51 0.84 -32.41
C ASP A 352 4.62 1.88 -32.16
N ALA A 353 5.87 1.43 -32.07
CA ALA A 353 7.01 2.32 -31.82
C ALA A 353 7.19 3.40 -32.92
N ASN A 354 6.56 3.24 -34.08
CA ASN A 354 6.60 4.15 -35.22
C ASN A 354 5.37 5.06 -35.31
N GLY A 355 4.44 4.98 -34.35
CA GLY A 355 3.22 5.79 -34.33
C GLY A 355 2.15 5.34 -35.33
N GLN A 356 2.32 4.18 -35.99
CA GLN A 356 1.29 3.62 -36.85
C GLN A 356 0.25 2.89 -36.00
N GLY A 357 -1.03 3.26 -36.19
CA GLY A 357 -2.16 2.50 -35.68
C GLY A 357 -2.22 1.13 -36.35
N ARG A 358 -2.65 0.10 -35.61
CA ARG A 358 -2.91 -1.21 -36.21
C ARG A 358 -4.05 -1.08 -37.22
N LEU A 359 -3.77 -1.41 -38.48
CA LEU A 359 -4.78 -1.53 -39.51
C LEU A 359 -5.54 -2.83 -39.28
N PHE A 360 -6.75 -2.68 -38.73
CA PHE A 360 -7.85 -3.64 -38.59
C PHE A 360 -7.61 -4.87 -37.72
#